data_AF-A0A7J2HYF0-F1
#
_entry.id   AF-A0A7J2HYF0-F1
#
_cell.length_a   1.000
_cell.length_b   1.000
_cell.length_c   1.000
_cell.angle_alpha   90.00
_cell.angle_beta   90.00
_cell.angle_gamma   90.00
#
_symmetry.space_group_name_H-M   'P 1'
#
loop_
_entity.id
_entity.type
_entity.pdbx_description
1 polymer ?
#
loop_
_entity_poly.entity_id
_entity_poly.type
_entity_poly.pdbx_seq_one_letter_code
_entity_poly.pdbx_strand_id
1 'polypeptide(L)' 'MSSLAARLADEGIPLSTAKWSLRNLRSLGLIRCGDEGKKGIPVKLTTLGRLLAEVAREDLNNRISGFNSKIVRKKVIEV' A
#
# COMPACT_ATOMS: atom_id res chain seq x y z
N MET A 1 9.87 -12.76 15.91
CA MET A 1 9.29 -12.21 14.66
C MET A 1 8.74 -10.82 14.95
N SER A 2 9.17 -9.79 14.23
CA SER A 2 8.63 -8.42 14.37
C SER A 2 7.27 -8.30 13.66
N SER A 3 6.38 -7.44 14.16
CA SER A 3 5.06 -7.21 13.56
C SER A 3 5.17 -6.43 12.24
N LEU A 4 4.18 -6.54 11.33
CA LEU A 4 4.17 -5.72 10.10
C LEU A 4 4.20 -4.22 10.41
N ALA A 5 3.55 -3.78 11.49
CA ALA A 5 3.59 -2.39 11.92
C ALA A 5 5.01 -1.93 12.31
N ALA A 6 5.81 -2.82 12.92
CA ALA A 6 7.20 -2.52 13.24
C ALA A 6 8.05 -2.40 11.96
N ARG A 7 7.86 -3.32 11.00
CA ARG A 7 8.56 -3.27 9.70
C ARG A 7 8.25 -1.99 8.91
N LEU A 8 6.98 -1.57 8.88
CA LEU A 8 6.59 -0.30 8.25
C LEU A 8 7.20 0.91 8.97
N ALA A 9 7.42 0.81 10.28
CA ALA A 9 8.10 1.84 11.03
C ALA A 9 9.59 1.91 10.73
N ASP A 10 10.24 0.76 10.53
CA ASP A 10 11.62 0.70 10.03
C ASP A 10 11.75 1.31 8.61
N GLU A 11 10.68 1.26 7.82
CA GLU A 11 10.58 1.90 6.49
C GLU A 11 10.20 3.40 6.55
N GLY A 12 10.11 3.99 7.75
CA GLY A 12 9.92 5.43 7.96
C GLY A 12 8.49 5.88 8.25
N ILE A 13 7.52 4.97 8.39
CA ILE A 13 6.14 5.33 8.77
C ILE A 13 6.02 5.38 10.30
N PRO A 14 5.56 6.48 10.92
CA PRO A 14 5.36 6.51 12.38
C PRO A 14 4.55 5.31 12.88
N LEU A 15 5.00 4.66 13.97
CA LEU A 15 4.41 3.40 14.44
C LEU A 15 2.90 3.51 14.71
N SER A 16 2.45 4.66 15.24
CA SER A 16 1.03 4.97 15.44
C SER A 16 0.25 4.97 14.12
N THR A 17 0.80 5.62 13.09
CA THR A 17 0.24 5.65 11.73
C THR A 17 0.21 4.27 11.10
N ALA A 18 1.28 3.48 11.22
CA ALA A 18 1.31 2.11 10.70
C ALA A 18 0.23 1.22 11.35
N LYS A 19 0.08 1.30 12.68
CA LYS A 19 -0.98 0.59 13.42
C LYS A 19 -2.38 1.05 13.00
N TRP A 20 -2.58 2.36 12.86
CA TRP A 20 -3.86 2.94 12.45
C TRP A 20 -4.25 2.50 11.04
N SER A 21 -3.31 2.56 10.08
CA SER A 21 -3.53 2.10 8.70
C SER A 21 -3.88 0.61 8.65
N LEU A 22 -3.14 -0.24 9.35
CA LEU A 22 -3.44 -1.68 9.39
C LEU A 22 -4.79 -1.97 10.06
N ARG A 23 -5.17 -1.22 11.10
CA ARG A 23 -6.50 -1.32 11.72
C ARG A 23 -7.60 -0.98 10.71
N ASN A 24 -7.43 0.10 9.94
CA ASN A 24 -8.43 0.52 8.95
C ASN A 24 -8.53 -0.46 7.77
N LEU A 25 -7.40 -0.94 7.25
CA LEU A 25 -7.40 -1.96 6.20
C LEU A 25 -8.12 -3.24 6.67
N ARG A 26 -7.97 -3.61 7.94
CA ARG A 26 -8.69 -4.74 8.54
C ARG A 26 -10.18 -4.45 8.66
N SER A 27 -10.57 -3.27 9.17
CA SER A 27 -11.99 -2.92 9.33
C SER A 27 -12.74 -2.80 8.00
N LEU A 28 -12.03 -2.42 6.93
CA LEU A 28 -12.56 -2.40 5.56
C LEU A 28 -12.58 -3.79 4.91
N GLY A 29 -12.09 -4.84 5.60
CA GLY A 29 -12.04 -6.19 5.06
C GLY A 29 -11.02 -6.39 3.94
N LEU A 30 -10.04 -5.50 3.79
CA LEU A 30 -8.98 -5.60 2.77
C LEU A 30 -7.84 -6.52 3.21
N ILE A 31 -7.62 -6.62 4.52
CA ILE A 31 -6.65 -7.57 5.10
C ILE A 31 -7.29 -8.41 6.21
N ARG A 32 -6.73 -9.60 6.43
CA ARG A 32 -6.91 -10.38 7.65
C ARG A 32 -5.62 -10.34 8.44
N CYS A 33 -5.71 -10.07 9.73
CA CYS A 33 -4.59 -10.12 10.65
C CYS A 33 -5.08 -10.30 12.09
N GLY A 34 -4.17 -10.65 12.98
CA GLY A 34 -4.45 -10.75 14.40
C GLY A 34 -4.75 -9.40 15.05
N ASP A 35 -5.32 -9.46 16.24
CA ASP A 35 -5.58 -8.32 17.11
C ASP A 35 -5.23 -8.65 18.56
N GLU A 36 -5.62 -7.78 19.49
CA GLU A 36 -5.36 -7.94 20.92
C GLU A 36 -5.99 -9.23 21.49
N GLY A 37 -7.14 -9.67 20.95
CA GLY A 37 -7.83 -10.90 21.34
C GLY A 37 -7.40 -12.14 20.55
N LYS A 38 -6.81 -11.97 19.36
CA LYS A 38 -6.33 -13.06 18.50
C LYS A 38 -4.90 -12.80 18.01
N LYS A 39 -3.94 -13.07 18.88
CA LYS A 39 -2.50 -12.91 18.59
C LYS A 39 -1.98 -13.98 17.64
N GLY A 40 -0.84 -13.71 16.99
CA GLY A 40 -0.12 -14.69 16.16
C GLY A 40 -0.67 -14.92 14.75
N ILE A 41 -1.77 -14.25 14.37
CA ILE A 41 -2.30 -14.35 13.00
C ILE A 41 -1.53 -13.37 12.08
N PRO A 42 -0.81 -13.88 11.05
CA PRO A 42 -0.06 -13.03 10.13
C PRO A 42 -0.98 -12.16 9.28
N VAL A 43 -0.47 -11.02 8.83
CA VAL A 43 -1.19 -10.13 7.91
C VAL A 43 -1.26 -10.77 6.52
N LYS A 44 -2.46 -10.88 5.95
CA LYS A 44 -2.72 -11.38 4.59
C LYS A 44 -3.79 -10.54 3.90
N LEU A 45 -3.69 -10.36 2.59
CA LEU A 45 -4.75 -9.77 1.78
C LEU A 45 -5.98 -10.69 1.73
N THR A 46 -7.17 -10.10 1.75
CA THR A 46 -8.40 -10.78 1.36
C THR A 46 -8.53 -10.81 -0.17
N THR A 47 -9.55 -11.50 -0.69
CA THR A 47 -9.90 -11.43 -2.12
C THR A 47 -10.16 -9.99 -2.56
N LEU A 48 -10.94 -9.24 -1.78
CA LEU A 48 -11.22 -7.83 -2.05
C LEU A 48 -9.94 -6.98 -1.99
N GLY A 49 -9.09 -7.19 -0.98
CA GLY A 49 -7.82 -6.49 -0.86
C GLY A 49 -6.88 -6.76 -2.04
N ARG A 50 -6.85 -7.99 -2.54
CA ARG A 50 -6.04 -8.35 -3.72
C ARG A 50 -6.53 -7.65 -4.98
N LEU A 51 -7.85 -7.69 -5.24
CA LEU A 51 -8.45 -7.04 -6.40
C LEU A 51 -8.21 -5.52 -6.38
N LEU A 52 -8.41 -4.88 -5.23
CA LEU A 52 -8.15 -3.44 -5.08
C LEU A 52 -6.67 -3.11 -5.29
N ALA A 53 -5.76 -3.92 -4.75
CA ALA A 53 -4.32 -3.72 -4.91
C ALA A 53 -3.89 -3.84 -6.38
N GLU A 54 -4.48 -4.76 -7.14
CA GLU A 54 -4.22 -4.92 -8.58
C GLU A 54 -4.71 -3.70 -9.38
N VAL A 55 -5.92 -3.21 -9.11
CA VAL A 55 -6.45 -2.00 -9.75
C VAL A 55 -5.60 -0.78 -9.40
N ALA A 56 -5.22 -0.60 -8.13
CA ALA A 56 -4.37 0.50 -7.70
C ALA A 56 -2.97 0.45 -8.35
N ARG A 57 -2.40 -0.74 -8.50
CA ARG A 57 -1.12 -0.94 -9.22
C ARG A 57 -1.24 -0.52 -10.68
N GLU A 58 -2.34 -0.91 -11.34
CA GLU A 58 -2.57 -0.58 -12.74
C GLU A 58 -2.76 0.93 -12.95
N ASP A 59 -3.54 1.59 -12.09
CA ASP A 59 -3.72 3.05 -12.12
C ASP A 59 -2.38 3.78 -11.93
N LEU A 60 -1.55 3.33 -10.98
CA LEU A 60 -0.24 3.93 -10.73
C LEU A 60 0.68 3.79 -11.95
N ASN A 61 0.71 2.62 -12.59
CA ASN A 61 1.50 2.40 -13.80
C ASN A 61 1.06 3.32 -14.95
N ASN A 62 -0.25 3.50 -15.13
CA ASN A 62 -0.81 4.38 -16.16
C ASN A 62 -0.48 5.86 -15.89
N ARG A 63 -0.46 6.28 -14.63
CA ARG A 63 -0.04 7.64 -14.25
C ARG A 63 1.43 7.89 -14.53
N ILE A 64 2.29 6.93 -14.21
CA ILE A 64 3.75 7.04 -14.44
C ILE A 64 4.05 7.08 -15.94
N SER A 65 3.43 6.22 -16.76
CA SER A 65 3.60 6.24 -18.22
C SER A 65 3.10 7.55 -18.84
N GLY A 66 1.94 8.05 -18.37
CA GLY A 66 1.40 9.34 -18.76
C GLY A 66 2.30 10.52 -18.37
N PHE A 67 2.96 10.46 -17.22
CA PHE A 67 3.91 11.50 -16.79
C PHE A 67 5.20 11.50 -17.62
N ASN A 68 5.79 10.32 -17.85
CA ASN A 68 7.00 10.19 -18.66
C ASN A 68 6.79 10.66 -20.11
N SER A 69 5.64 10.36 -20.71
CA SER A 69 5.32 10.85 -22.07
C SER A 69 5.21 12.38 -22.14
N LYS A 70 4.70 13.04 -21.08
CA LYS A 70 4.65 14.51 -20.99
C LYS A 70 6.04 15.13 -20.84
N ILE A 71 6.92 14.52 -20.05
CA ILE A 71 8.32 14.99 -19.92
C ILE A 71 9.04 14.89 -21.26
N VAL A 72 8.93 13.76 -21.96
CA VAL A 72 9.57 13.57 -23.27
C VAL A 72 9.08 14.62 -24.27
N ARG A 73 7.76 14.87 -24.33
CA ARG A 73 7.20 15.91 -25.19
C ARG A 73 7.76 17.29 -24.83
N LYS A 74 7.80 17.67 -23.55
CA LYS A 74 8.34 18.97 -23.12
C LYS A 74 9.82 19.14 -23.51
N LYS A 75 10.61 18.08 -23.49
CA LYS A 75 12.03 18.12 -23.87
C LYS A 75 12.24 18.24 -25.39
N VAL A 76 11.30 17.80 -26.22
CA VAL A 76 11.38 17.90 -27.69
C VAL A 76 11.01 19.29 -28.21
N ILE A 77 10.16 20.04 -27.49
CA ILE A 77 9.77 21.42 -27.86
C ILE A 77 10.76 22.49 -27.39
N GLU A 78 11.75 22.14 -26.55
CA GLU A 78 12.79 23.05 -26.06
C GLU A 78 14.11 22.96 -26.87
N VAL A 79 14.09 22.34 -28.06
CA VAL A 79 15.26 22.21 -28.97
C VAL A 79 15.02 22.97 -30.27
#